data_AF-A0A519LMF8-F1
#
_entry.id   AF-A0A519LMF8-F1
#
_cell.length_a   1.000
_cell.length_b   1.000
_cell.length_c   1.000
_cell.angle_alpha   90.00
_cell.angle_beta   90.00
_cell.angle_gamma   90.00
#
_symmetry.space_group_name_H-M   'P 1'
#
loop_
_entity.id
_entity.type
_entity.pdbx_description
1 polymer ?
#
loop_
_entity_poly.entity_id
_entity_poly.type
_entity_poly.pdbx_seq_one_letter_code
_entity_poly.pdbx_strand_id
1 'polypeptide(L)'
;MAEEAAIIARVIASPLDVDAAAWNALLACQSHPTPFLRHEYLAALHESGSATPRTGWAPRFMTLWDGDTLVAACPLYLKNHSYGEYVFDWAWASAYEQHGVPYYPKAVIAVPFTPVPGSRLLARDDETRALLLQAVCQWCDEENVSSVHMLFASDADIEASAQQELMLRRTVQFHWTNTAPAHSDEAPAAPHAGSQAAPIASVPLATHAAPPAQHSGGRPFHSFDDFLASLTQGKRKKIRQERRRVADAGVRFRWARGTDISASDWDFFYRCYEHTYLEHGNPPYLTRDFFARMAAHLPQAWLLFIAERDGHPIASSLIAISDHPSSGSAPSES
;
A
#
# COMPACT_ATOMS: atom_id res chain seq x y z
N MET A 1 4.58 -4.80 46.37
CA MET A 1 4.96 -3.74 45.41
C MET A 1 4.86 -4.37 44.06
N ALA A 2 3.83 -4.04 43.29
CA ALA A 2 3.76 -4.47 41.90
C ALA A 2 4.85 -3.71 41.14
N GLU A 3 5.75 -4.44 40.51
CA GLU A 3 6.74 -3.88 39.60
C GLU A 3 5.95 -3.23 38.46
N GLU A 4 6.04 -1.90 38.36
CA GLU A 4 5.39 -1.14 37.29
C GLU A 4 6.09 -1.58 35.99
N ALA A 5 5.44 -2.44 35.21
CA ALA A 5 6.02 -2.99 34.00
C ALA A 5 6.26 -1.85 33.00
N ALA A 6 7.51 -1.43 32.86
CA ALA A 6 7.90 -0.35 31.97
C ALA A 6 7.90 -0.86 30.52
N ILE A 7 7.14 -0.20 29.65
CA ILE A 7 7.20 -0.44 28.20
C ILE A 7 8.54 0.09 27.67
N ILE A 8 9.31 -0.76 26.99
CA ILE A 8 10.63 -0.44 26.45
C ILE A 8 10.56 -0.32 24.92
N ALA A 9 10.95 0.84 24.39
CA ALA A 9 11.17 1.03 22.97
C ALA A 9 12.52 0.45 22.52
N ARG A 10 12.54 -0.22 21.36
CA ARG A 10 13.76 -0.73 20.73
C ARG A 10 13.73 -0.45 19.23
N VAL A 11 14.86 0.04 18.72
CA VAL A 11 15.11 0.18 17.28
C VAL A 11 15.93 -1.02 16.82
N ILE A 12 15.41 -1.76 15.85
CA ILE A 12 16.06 -2.94 15.30
C ILE A 12 16.45 -2.71 13.84
N ALA A 13 17.55 -3.36 13.43
CA ALA A 13 18.16 -3.17 12.13
C ALA A 13 17.55 -4.05 11.03
N SER A 14 16.73 -5.05 11.39
CA SER A 14 16.11 -5.95 10.42
C SER A 14 14.75 -6.43 10.92
N PRO A 15 13.76 -6.65 10.03
CA PRO A 15 12.55 -7.38 10.40
C PRO A 15 12.85 -8.79 10.92
N LEU A 16 13.98 -9.39 10.50
CA LEU A 16 14.42 -10.73 10.94
C LEU A 16 14.80 -10.78 12.43
N ASP A 17 15.01 -9.62 13.07
CA ASP A 17 15.35 -9.53 14.49
C ASP A 17 14.10 -9.55 15.40
N VAL A 18 12.90 -9.65 14.82
CA VAL A 18 11.63 -9.85 15.54
C VAL A 18 11.09 -11.24 15.28
N ASP A 19 10.54 -11.86 16.32
CA ASP A 19 9.77 -13.08 16.16
C ASP A 19 8.57 -12.87 15.21
N ALA A 20 8.51 -13.72 14.18
CA ALA A 20 7.52 -13.62 13.12
C ALA A 20 6.09 -13.84 13.63
N ALA A 21 5.91 -14.73 14.62
CA ALA A 21 4.58 -15.03 15.17
C ALA A 21 4.07 -13.85 15.99
N ALA A 22 4.91 -13.23 16.82
CA ALA A 22 4.57 -12.04 17.59
C ALA A 22 4.20 -10.84 16.69
N TRP A 23 5.00 -10.58 15.64
CA TRP A 23 4.70 -9.55 14.65
C TRP A 23 3.35 -9.80 13.96
N ASN A 24 3.13 -11.03 13.50
CA ASN A 24 1.91 -11.39 12.78
C ASN A 24 0.68 -11.43 13.68
N ALA A 25 0.84 -11.70 14.98
CA ALA A 25 -0.23 -11.58 15.98
C ALA A 25 -0.67 -10.13 16.15
N LEU A 26 0.28 -9.18 16.25
CA LEU A 26 -0.07 -7.75 16.27
C LEU A 26 -0.76 -7.34 14.98
N LEU A 27 -0.28 -7.78 13.81
CA LEU A 27 -0.92 -7.48 12.53
C LEU A 27 -2.39 -7.96 12.51
N ALA A 28 -2.66 -9.17 13.02
CA ALA A 28 -4.00 -9.74 13.04
C ALA A 28 -4.98 -8.94 13.92
N CYS A 29 -4.49 -8.18 14.91
CA CYS A 29 -5.30 -7.30 15.75
C CYS A 29 -5.67 -5.96 15.08
N GLN A 30 -5.08 -5.62 13.94
CA GLN A 30 -5.33 -4.33 13.30
C GLN A 30 -6.69 -4.31 12.58
N SER A 31 -7.26 -3.12 12.39
CA SER A 31 -8.51 -2.93 11.63
C SER A 31 -8.36 -3.30 10.15
N HIS A 32 -7.16 -3.11 9.59
CA HIS A 32 -6.85 -3.38 8.18
C HIS A 32 -5.56 -4.21 8.04
N PRO A 33 -5.58 -5.50 8.42
CA PRO A 33 -4.43 -6.36 8.23
C PRO A 33 -4.22 -6.58 6.74
N THR A 34 -2.95 -6.56 6.32
CA THR A 34 -2.57 -6.62 4.92
C THR A 34 -1.43 -7.62 4.71
N PRO A 35 -1.43 -8.41 3.61
CA PRO A 35 -0.32 -9.32 3.31
C PRO A 35 1.02 -8.59 3.21
N PHE A 36 1.00 -7.29 2.91
CA PHE A 36 2.17 -6.45 2.73
C PHE A 36 2.88 -6.06 4.05
N LEU A 37 2.20 -6.26 5.19
CA LEU A 37 2.79 -6.08 6.52
C LEU A 37 3.04 -7.40 7.24
N ARG A 38 2.80 -8.54 6.59
CA ARG A 38 3.23 -9.84 7.12
C ARG A 38 4.74 -9.84 7.30
N HIS A 39 5.21 -10.48 8.37
CA HIS A 39 6.63 -10.61 8.64
C HIS A 39 7.36 -11.21 7.43
N GLU A 40 6.77 -12.25 6.81
CA GLU A 40 7.32 -12.95 5.65
C GLU A 40 7.53 -12.02 4.45
N TYR A 41 6.64 -11.03 4.26
CA TYR A 41 6.76 -10.04 3.18
C TYR A 41 7.90 -9.06 3.45
N LEU A 42 7.98 -8.54 4.68
CA LEU A 42 9.03 -7.60 5.10
C LEU A 42 10.40 -8.29 5.11
N ALA A 43 10.51 -9.51 5.64
CA ALA A 43 11.72 -10.31 5.59
C ALA A 43 12.20 -10.52 4.14
N ALA A 44 11.30 -10.94 3.25
CA ALA A 44 11.65 -11.16 1.84
C ALA A 44 12.12 -9.89 1.13
N LEU A 45 11.55 -8.71 1.41
CA LEU A 45 12.04 -7.44 0.86
C LEU A 45 13.52 -7.18 1.22
N HIS A 46 13.92 -7.54 2.45
CA HIS A 46 15.28 -7.32 2.95
C HIS A 46 16.25 -8.39 2.49
N GLU A 47 15.89 -9.67 2.65
CA GLU A 47 16.74 -10.81 2.28
C GLU A 47 17.03 -10.88 0.78
N SER A 48 16.06 -10.50 -0.05
CA SER A 48 16.20 -10.48 -1.51
C SER A 48 16.98 -9.28 -2.05
N GLY A 49 17.34 -8.33 -1.17
CA GLY A 49 18.04 -7.10 -1.53
C GLY A 49 17.18 -6.00 -2.14
N SER A 50 15.85 -6.17 -2.21
CA SER A 50 14.91 -5.20 -2.78
C SER A 50 14.80 -3.92 -1.97
N ALA A 51 14.58 -4.02 -0.66
CA ALA A 51 14.52 -2.88 0.26
C ALA A 51 15.71 -2.93 1.22
N THR A 52 16.79 -2.26 0.85
CA THR A 52 18.04 -2.21 1.63
C THR A 52 18.61 -0.79 1.60
N PRO A 53 19.61 -0.45 2.45
CA PRO A 53 20.27 0.84 2.37
C PRO A 53 20.77 1.19 0.96
N ARG A 54 21.22 0.19 0.19
CA ARG A 54 21.67 0.36 -1.20
C ARG A 54 20.55 0.84 -2.14
N THR A 55 19.31 0.45 -1.90
CA THR A 55 18.13 0.89 -2.67
C THR A 55 17.40 2.07 -2.02
N GLY A 56 18.04 2.71 -1.03
CA GLY A 56 17.50 3.87 -0.32
C GLY A 56 16.43 3.52 0.71
N TRP A 57 16.44 2.29 1.24
CA TRP A 57 15.56 1.82 2.32
C TRP A 57 16.41 1.32 3.48
N ALA A 58 16.90 2.22 4.34
CA ALA A 58 17.70 1.84 5.50
C ALA A 58 16.79 1.49 6.69
N PRO A 59 16.66 0.21 7.10
CA PRO A 59 15.75 -0.20 8.17
C PRO A 59 16.12 0.36 9.55
N ARG A 60 15.10 0.80 10.28
CA ARG A 60 15.12 1.23 11.69
C ARG A 60 13.80 0.83 12.34
N PHE A 61 13.39 -0.43 12.21
CA PHE A 61 12.10 -0.89 12.70
C PHE A 61 11.94 -0.53 14.18
N MET A 62 10.82 0.09 14.54
CA MET A 62 10.54 0.48 15.91
C MET A 62 9.64 -0.57 16.55
N THR A 63 9.95 -0.97 17.77
CA THR A 63 9.21 -1.98 18.54
C THR A 63 9.04 -1.53 19.99
N LEU A 64 7.90 -1.83 20.59
CA LEU A 64 7.61 -1.62 22.00
C LEU A 64 7.41 -2.97 22.69
N TRP A 65 8.02 -3.12 23.87
CA TRP A 65 8.06 -4.37 24.63
C TRP A 65 7.56 -4.17 26.06
N ASP A 66 6.65 -5.03 26.48
CA ASP A 66 6.20 -5.17 27.87
C ASP A 66 6.80 -6.49 28.41
N GLY A 67 7.92 -6.37 29.13
CA GLY A 67 8.81 -7.51 29.39
C GLY A 67 9.31 -8.15 28.10
N ASP A 68 8.98 -9.42 27.89
CA ASP A 68 9.30 -10.18 26.67
C ASP A 68 8.18 -10.16 25.62
N THR A 69 7.07 -9.45 25.90
CA THR A 69 5.92 -9.40 25.00
C THR A 69 6.03 -8.20 24.06
N LEU A 70 5.99 -8.46 22.75
CA LEU A 70 5.88 -7.41 21.74
C LEU A 70 4.47 -6.81 21.76
N VAL A 71 4.34 -5.53 22.11
CA VAL A 71 3.04 -4.86 22.28
C VAL A 71 2.73 -3.85 21.17
N ALA A 72 3.76 -3.32 20.51
CA ALA A 72 3.59 -2.53 19.30
C ALA A 72 4.83 -2.60 18.40
N ALA A 73 4.68 -2.39 17.09
CA ALA A 73 5.77 -2.33 16.14
C ALA A 73 5.39 -1.57 14.86
N CYS A 74 6.37 -0.99 14.16
CA CYS A 74 6.16 -0.47 12.80
C CYS A 74 7.40 -0.61 11.92
N PRO A 75 7.24 -0.81 10.60
CA PRO A 75 8.34 -0.74 9.66
C PRO A 75 8.74 0.72 9.44
N LEU A 76 9.91 1.09 9.96
CA LEU A 76 10.46 2.43 9.88
C LEU A 76 11.77 2.39 9.09
N TYR A 77 11.95 3.37 8.19
CA TYR A 77 13.10 3.46 7.30
C TYR A 77 13.68 4.87 7.27
N LEU A 78 15.00 4.99 7.26
CA LEU A 78 15.69 6.22 6.90
C LEU A 78 15.88 6.30 5.39
N LYS A 79 15.61 7.48 4.83
CA LYS A 79 15.68 7.75 3.40
C LYS A 79 16.44 9.04 3.11
N ASN A 80 17.28 8.99 2.09
CA ASN A 80 18.03 10.13 1.55
C ASN A 80 17.48 10.65 0.22
N HIS A 81 16.34 10.11 -0.23
CA HIS A 81 15.62 10.51 -1.43
C HIS A 81 14.17 10.00 -1.35
N SER A 82 13.27 10.55 -2.18
CA SER A 82 11.85 10.12 -2.20
C SER A 82 11.53 8.95 -3.14
N TYR A 83 12.51 8.38 -3.85
CA TYR A 83 12.25 7.27 -4.77
C TYR A 83 11.74 6.00 -4.05
N GLY A 84 10.78 5.34 -4.70
CA GLY A 84 10.11 4.12 -4.21
C GLY A 84 8.96 4.35 -3.22
N GLU A 85 8.74 5.59 -2.76
CA GLU A 85 7.69 5.93 -1.79
C GLU A 85 6.31 6.12 -2.42
N TYR A 86 6.24 6.40 -3.74
CA TYR A 86 5.05 6.83 -4.48
C TYR A 86 4.40 8.13 -3.98
N VAL A 87 4.98 8.75 -2.95
CA VAL A 87 4.72 10.12 -2.50
C VAL A 87 6.04 10.85 -2.60
N PHE A 88 6.07 11.95 -3.35
CA PHE A 88 7.30 12.68 -3.58
C PHE A 88 7.31 14.05 -2.90
N ASP A 89 8.39 14.34 -2.20
CA ASP A 89 8.55 15.53 -1.36
C ASP A 89 9.51 16.57 -1.97
N TRP A 90 9.66 16.58 -3.31
CA TRP A 90 10.57 17.50 -4.01
C TRP A 90 10.37 18.95 -3.60
N ALA A 91 9.12 19.40 -3.46
CA ALA A 91 8.82 20.77 -3.05
C ALA A 91 9.35 21.11 -1.63
N TRP A 92 9.25 20.17 -0.69
CA TRP A 92 9.78 20.33 0.67
C TRP A 92 11.30 20.30 0.67
N ALA A 93 11.90 19.32 -0.03
CA ALA A 93 13.35 19.22 -0.15
C ALA A 93 13.97 20.48 -0.76
N SER A 94 13.36 21.02 -1.83
CA SER A 94 13.80 22.26 -2.45
C SER A 94 13.62 23.47 -1.53
N ALA A 95 12.55 23.56 -0.75
CA ALA A 95 12.36 24.66 0.20
C ALA A 95 13.41 24.63 1.32
N TYR A 96 13.69 23.46 1.88
CA TYR A 96 14.74 23.27 2.90
C TYR A 96 16.12 23.66 2.36
N GLU A 97 16.46 23.21 1.15
CA GLU A 97 17.71 23.57 0.47
C GLU A 97 17.84 25.08 0.24
N GLN A 98 16.77 25.75 -0.17
CA GLN A 98 16.73 27.21 -0.34
C GLN A 98 17.01 27.97 0.97
N HIS A 99 16.73 27.37 2.12
CA HIS A 99 16.99 27.93 3.45
C HIS A 99 18.24 27.37 4.11
N GLY A 100 19.04 26.55 3.42
CA GLY A 100 20.28 25.97 3.94
C GLY A 100 20.08 24.94 5.05
N VAL A 101 18.88 24.35 5.15
CA VAL A 101 18.55 23.30 6.12
C VAL A 101 18.57 21.94 5.41
N PRO A 102 19.24 20.91 5.94
CA PRO A 102 19.21 19.59 5.33
C PRO A 102 17.82 18.94 5.48
N TYR A 103 17.19 18.58 4.36
CA TYR A 103 15.92 17.84 4.37
C TYR A 103 16.11 16.33 4.59
N TYR A 104 17.28 15.79 4.26
CA TYR A 104 17.60 14.37 4.42
C TYR A 104 18.69 14.18 5.50
N PRO A 105 18.70 13.05 6.22
CA PRO A 105 17.76 11.93 6.11
C PRO A 105 16.38 12.28 6.68
N LYS A 106 15.34 11.68 6.09
CA LYS A 106 13.99 11.65 6.67
C LYS A 106 13.63 10.23 7.09
N ALA A 107 12.76 10.11 8.09
CA ALA A 107 12.16 8.86 8.52
C ALA A 107 10.85 8.60 7.77
N VAL A 108 10.61 7.35 7.37
CA VAL A 108 9.39 6.93 6.67
C VAL A 108 8.84 5.65 7.30
N ILE A 109 7.60 5.71 7.78
CA ILE A 109 6.80 4.55 8.18
C ILE A 109 5.95 4.13 6.99
N ALA A 110 6.35 3.07 6.31
CA ALA A 110 5.69 2.59 5.09
C ALA A 110 6.05 1.13 4.79
N VAL A 111 5.28 0.52 3.89
CA VAL A 111 5.72 -0.71 3.20
C VAL A 111 6.49 -0.30 1.94
N PRO A 112 7.75 -0.73 1.76
CA PRO A 112 8.53 -0.42 0.57
C PRO A 112 7.82 -0.81 -0.72
N PHE A 113 7.86 0.09 -1.70
CA PHE A 113 7.34 -0.09 -3.06
C PHE A 113 5.85 -0.44 -3.18
N THR A 114 5.06 -0.26 -2.10
CA THR A 114 3.69 -0.77 -2.02
C THR A 114 2.72 0.36 -1.62
N PRO A 115 2.13 1.10 -2.59
CA PRO A 115 1.31 2.29 -2.32
C PRO A 115 -0.14 1.97 -1.96
N VAL A 116 -0.35 1.09 -0.99
CA VAL A 116 -1.68 0.59 -0.59
C VAL A 116 -2.09 1.14 0.77
N PRO A 117 -3.30 1.72 0.94
CA PRO A 117 -3.81 2.11 2.25
C PRO A 117 -3.87 0.94 3.23
N GLY A 118 -3.61 1.20 4.52
CA GLY A 118 -3.77 0.22 5.58
C GLY A 118 -2.99 0.62 6.84
N SER A 119 -3.05 -0.23 7.87
CA SER A 119 -2.34 0.04 9.12
C SER A 119 -0.84 0.21 8.88
N ARG A 120 -0.18 1.06 9.65
CA ARG A 120 1.28 1.28 9.64
C ARG A 120 1.89 1.11 11.01
N LEU A 121 1.11 1.41 12.05
CA LEU A 121 1.43 1.09 13.42
C LEU A 121 0.71 -0.22 13.76
N LEU A 122 1.46 -1.25 14.12
CA LEU A 122 0.90 -2.49 14.66
C LEU A 122 0.91 -2.33 16.17
N ALA A 123 -0.25 -2.35 16.82
CA ALA A 123 -0.35 -2.15 18.27
C ALA A 123 -1.46 -2.99 18.86
N ARG A 124 -1.30 -3.41 20.13
CA ARG A 124 -2.32 -4.19 20.85
C ARG A 124 -3.58 -3.37 21.17
N ASP A 125 -3.42 -2.07 21.35
CA ASP A 125 -4.47 -1.10 21.70
C ASP A 125 -4.06 0.32 21.24
N ASP A 126 -4.95 1.29 21.40
CA ASP A 126 -4.71 2.68 20.97
C ASP A 126 -3.67 3.39 21.85
N GLU A 127 -3.54 2.99 23.12
CA GLU A 127 -2.53 3.53 24.03
C GLU A 127 -1.11 3.17 23.56
N THR A 128 -0.86 1.89 23.29
CA THR A 128 0.42 1.42 22.76
C THR A 128 0.69 1.91 21.35
N ARG A 129 -0.35 2.20 20.56
CA ARG A 129 -0.22 2.88 19.25
C ARG A 129 0.30 4.31 19.41
N ALA A 130 -0.28 5.08 20.32
CA ALA A 130 0.17 6.44 20.60
C ALA A 130 1.60 6.46 21.16
N LEU A 131 1.90 5.56 22.11
CA LEU A 131 3.26 5.39 22.66
C LEU A 131 4.28 5.01 21.58
N LEU A 132 3.90 4.16 20.63
CA LEU A 132 4.79 3.76 19.54
C LEU A 132 5.16 4.97 18.67
N LEU A 133 4.16 5.78 18.31
CA LEU A 133 4.43 6.97 17.50
C LEU A 133 5.23 8.01 18.26
N GLN A 134 4.94 8.21 19.55
CA GLN A 134 5.74 9.08 20.42
C GLN A 134 7.21 8.63 20.45
N ALA A 135 7.46 7.33 20.61
CA ALA A 135 8.81 6.77 20.59
C ALA A 135 9.52 6.98 19.25
N VAL A 136 8.80 6.90 18.12
CA VAL A 136 9.36 7.22 16.80
C VAL A 136 9.73 8.71 16.68
N CYS A 137 8.86 9.62 17.14
CA CYS A 137 9.15 11.05 17.10
C CYS A 137 10.36 11.39 17.98
N GLN A 138 10.40 10.88 19.21
CA GLN A 138 11.54 11.07 20.11
C GLN A 138 12.85 10.53 19.50
N TRP A 139 12.81 9.33 18.91
CA TRP A 139 13.98 8.75 18.26
C TRP A 139 14.45 9.61 17.06
N CYS A 140 13.53 10.18 16.28
CA CYS A 140 13.89 11.09 15.19
C CYS A 140 14.63 12.33 15.72
N ASP A 141 14.18 12.90 16.83
CA ASP A 141 14.83 14.06 17.45
C ASP A 141 16.24 13.71 17.95
N GLU A 142 16.40 12.56 18.63
CA GLU A 142 17.69 12.08 19.15
C GLU A 142 18.71 11.81 18.02
N GLU A 143 18.25 11.26 16.89
CA GLU A 143 19.09 10.96 15.73
C GLU A 143 19.26 12.14 14.76
N ASN A 144 18.71 13.32 15.08
CA ASN A 144 18.71 14.51 14.22
C ASN A 144 18.14 14.23 12.81
N VAL A 145 17.06 13.45 12.75
CA VAL A 145 16.30 13.18 11.52
C VAL A 145 15.36 14.37 11.27
N SER A 146 15.35 14.88 10.04
CA SER A 146 14.64 16.13 9.70
C SER A 146 13.12 16.07 9.89
N SER A 147 12.53 14.90 9.65
CA SER A 147 11.08 14.68 9.72
C SER A 147 10.75 13.17 9.73
N VAL A 148 9.56 12.84 10.24
CA VAL A 148 8.94 11.52 10.10
C VAL A 148 7.69 11.60 9.24
N HIS A 149 7.55 10.66 8.30
CA HIS A 149 6.45 10.60 7.35
C HIS A 149 5.77 9.23 7.46
N MET A 150 4.45 9.22 7.65
CA MET A 150 3.66 7.98 7.58
C MET A 150 2.87 7.95 6.27
N LEU A 151 3.10 6.93 5.45
CA LEU A 151 2.52 6.87 4.10
C LEU A 151 1.38 5.86 4.01
N PHE A 152 0.27 6.29 3.41
CA PHE A 152 -0.94 5.48 3.19
C PHE A 152 -1.52 4.91 4.50
N ALA A 153 -1.52 5.74 5.54
CA ALA A 153 -1.93 5.42 6.91
C ALA A 153 -3.41 5.01 7.01
N SER A 154 -3.75 4.17 7.99
CA SER A 154 -5.15 3.87 8.33
C SER A 154 -5.76 4.99 9.19
N ASP A 155 -7.08 5.01 9.33
CA ASP A 155 -7.77 6.04 10.15
C ASP A 155 -7.27 6.05 11.60
N ALA A 156 -7.06 4.87 12.20
CA ALA A 156 -6.50 4.75 13.55
C ALA A 156 -5.05 5.30 13.66
N ASP A 157 -4.26 5.15 12.60
CA ASP A 157 -2.91 5.72 12.59
C ASP A 157 -2.92 7.24 12.37
N ILE A 158 -3.91 7.76 11.61
CA ILE A 158 -4.13 9.20 11.43
C ILE A 158 -4.57 9.84 12.77
N GLU A 159 -5.46 9.18 13.51
CA GLU A 159 -5.88 9.59 14.86
C GLU A 159 -4.67 9.70 15.80
N ALA A 160 -3.85 8.66 15.87
CA ALA A 160 -2.62 8.66 16.67
C ALA A 160 -1.64 9.76 16.22
N SER A 161 -1.55 10.01 14.92
CA SER A 161 -0.69 11.06 14.35
C SER A 161 -1.12 12.46 14.74
N ALA A 162 -2.42 12.72 14.85
CA ALA A 162 -2.93 14.01 15.29
C ALA A 162 -2.55 14.33 16.75
N GLN A 163 -2.43 13.30 17.61
CA GLN A 163 -2.00 13.46 19.00
C GLN A 163 -0.51 13.83 19.13
N GLN A 164 0.29 13.59 18.09
CA GLN A 164 1.72 13.94 18.01
C GLN A 164 1.96 15.18 17.13
N GLU A 165 0.93 16.00 16.90
CA GLU A 165 0.99 17.22 16.09
C GLU A 165 1.52 17.03 14.65
N LEU A 166 1.46 15.81 14.11
CA LEU A 166 1.85 15.54 12.73
C LEU A 166 0.83 16.15 11.76
N MET A 167 1.33 16.71 10.67
CA MET A 167 0.49 17.35 9.65
C MET A 167 -0.08 16.34 8.66
N LEU A 168 -1.41 16.31 8.53
CA LEU A 168 -2.09 15.47 7.55
C LEU A 168 -1.97 16.04 6.13
N ARG A 169 -1.28 15.30 5.25
CA ARG A 169 -1.28 15.57 3.80
C ARG A 169 -2.26 14.65 3.08
N ARG A 170 -3.28 15.23 2.45
CA ARG A 170 -4.24 14.48 1.63
C ARG A 170 -3.78 14.39 0.17
N THR A 171 -3.95 13.22 -0.42
CA THR A 171 -3.77 12.98 -1.86
C THR A 171 -5.00 12.26 -2.39
N VAL A 172 -5.27 12.38 -3.70
CA VAL A 172 -6.41 11.73 -4.33
C VAL A 172 -5.94 10.41 -4.93
N GLN A 173 -6.62 9.32 -4.58
CA GLN A 173 -6.49 8.03 -5.25
C GLN A 173 -7.83 7.64 -5.85
N PHE A 174 -7.78 7.10 -7.08
CA PHE A 174 -8.97 6.53 -7.70
C PHE A 174 -9.06 5.07 -7.31
N HIS A 175 -10.03 4.75 -6.45
CA HIS A 175 -10.34 3.38 -6.09
C HIS A 175 -11.52 2.90 -6.93
N TRP A 176 -11.38 1.70 -7.49
CA TRP A 176 -12.50 1.01 -8.08
C TRP A 176 -13.06 0.04 -7.06
N THR A 177 -14.17 0.41 -6.43
CA THR A 177 -14.92 -0.46 -5.53
C THR A 177 -16.02 -1.17 -6.32
N ASN A 178 -16.10 -2.49 -6.17
CA ASN A 178 -17.13 -3.31 -6.79
C ASN A 178 -18.17 -3.74 -5.77
N THR A 179 -18.88 -2.78 -5.18
CA THR A 179 -19.91 -3.01 -4.15
C THR A 179 -21.34 -3.08 -4.72
N ALA A 180 -21.44 -3.38 -6.03
CA ALA A 180 -22.56 -3.09 -6.94
C ALA A 180 -22.49 -1.67 -7.52
N PRO A 181 -22.69 -1.48 -8.83
CA PRO A 181 -22.58 -0.17 -9.44
C PRO A 181 -23.68 0.77 -8.98
N ALA A 182 -23.25 1.97 -8.58
CA ALA A 182 -24.14 3.08 -8.37
C ALA A 182 -24.88 3.38 -9.68
N HIS A 183 -26.22 3.28 -9.64
CA HIS A 183 -27.07 3.93 -10.63
C HIS A 183 -26.95 5.44 -10.41
N SER A 184 -26.19 6.13 -11.25
CA SER A 184 -26.32 7.57 -11.43
C SER A 184 -26.52 7.85 -12.92
N ASP A 185 -27.70 8.35 -13.29
CA ASP A 185 -28.05 8.78 -14.65
C ASP A 185 -27.34 10.09 -15.06
N GLU A 186 -26.49 10.65 -14.21
CA GLU A 186 -25.64 11.79 -14.56
C GLU A 186 -24.23 11.33 -14.93
N ALA A 187 -23.89 11.50 -16.21
CA ALA A 187 -22.53 11.30 -16.69
C ALA A 187 -21.61 12.38 -16.11
N PRO A 188 -20.48 12.03 -15.46
CA PRO A 188 -19.45 13.03 -15.19
C PRO A 188 -18.87 13.48 -16.54
N ALA A 189 -18.89 14.79 -16.77
CA ALA A 189 -18.31 15.40 -17.95
C ALA A 189 -16.82 15.02 -18.06
N ALA A 190 -16.42 14.52 -19.23
CA ALA A 190 -15.03 14.22 -19.53
C ALA A 190 -14.18 15.51 -19.48
N PRO A 191 -13.00 15.53 -18.84
CA PRO A 191 -12.11 16.67 -18.96
C PRO A 191 -11.53 16.70 -20.38
N HIS A 192 -11.71 17.83 -21.06
CA HIS A 192 -11.09 18.12 -22.34
C HIS A 192 -9.56 18.15 -22.20
N ALA A 193 -8.87 17.40 -23.07
CA ALA A 193 -7.43 17.50 -23.22
C ALA A 193 -7.07 18.82 -23.92
N GLY A 194 -6.48 19.75 -23.16
CA GLY A 194 -5.90 20.99 -23.65
C GLY A 194 -4.64 21.30 -22.82
N SER A 195 -3.49 21.02 -23.40
CA SER A 195 -2.17 21.38 -22.87
C SER A 195 -2.02 22.89 -22.83
N GLN A 196 -1.80 23.47 -21.64
CA GLN A 196 -0.83 24.55 -21.40
C GLN A 196 -0.65 24.77 -19.89
N ALA A 197 0.62 24.77 -19.45
CA ALA A 197 1.03 25.02 -18.08
C ALA A 197 1.00 26.53 -17.77
N ALA A 198 0.36 26.93 -16.66
CA ALA A 198 0.50 28.23 -16.00
C ALA A 198 0.01 28.13 -14.53
N PRO A 199 0.49 29.00 -13.61
CA PRO A 199 0.58 28.71 -12.18
C PRO A 199 -0.77 28.87 -11.46
N ILE A 200 -0.99 28.05 -10.42
CA ILE A 200 -2.24 28.01 -9.66
C ILE A 200 -2.24 29.16 -8.64
N ALA A 201 -3.00 30.22 -8.93
CA ALA A 201 -3.45 31.18 -7.93
C ALA A 201 -4.58 30.58 -7.09
N SER A 202 -4.51 30.79 -5.79
CA SER A 202 -5.47 30.41 -4.76
C SER A 202 -6.87 30.97 -5.02
N VAL A 203 -7.88 30.09 -5.06
CA VAL A 203 -9.31 30.44 -5.02
C VAL A 203 -9.94 29.73 -3.82
N PRO A 204 -10.70 30.43 -2.96
CA PRO A 204 -11.33 29.82 -1.78
C PRO A 204 -12.61 29.08 -2.19
N LEU A 205 -12.85 27.89 -1.61
CA LEU A 205 -14.08 27.14 -1.86
C LEU A 205 -14.95 27.03 -0.61
N ALA A 206 -16.19 27.46 -0.78
CA ALA A 206 -17.27 27.40 0.19
C ALA A 206 -17.64 25.96 0.57
N THR A 207 -17.94 25.78 1.85
CA THR A 207 -18.49 24.58 2.47
C THR A 207 -19.93 24.32 2.03
N HIS A 208 -20.14 23.32 1.17
CA HIS A 208 -21.41 22.61 1.10
C HIS A 208 -21.15 21.11 1.21
N ALA A 209 -21.36 20.59 2.43
CA ALA A 209 -21.40 19.17 2.71
C ALA A 209 -22.68 18.59 2.07
N ALA A 210 -22.51 17.70 1.10
CA ALA A 210 -23.58 16.81 0.65
C ALA A 210 -23.76 15.70 1.70
N PRO A 211 -25.00 15.26 1.99
CA PRO A 211 -25.25 14.22 2.99
C PRO A 211 -24.66 12.86 2.55
N PRO A 212 -24.26 11.99 3.51
CA PRO A 212 -23.61 10.72 3.21
C PRO A 212 -24.58 9.76 2.52
N ALA A 213 -24.14 9.19 1.40
CA ALA A 213 -24.86 8.13 0.71
C ALA A 213 -24.88 6.85 1.57
N GLN A 214 -26.07 6.42 1.97
CA GLN A 214 -26.32 5.21 2.75
C GLN A 214 -25.76 3.97 2.01
N HIS A 215 -25.10 3.08 2.75
CA HIS A 215 -24.53 1.84 2.23
C HIS A 215 -25.60 0.78 1.96
N SER A 216 -25.91 0.55 0.69
CA SER A 216 -26.68 -0.61 0.23
C SER A 216 -25.74 -1.80 0.08
N GLY A 217 -25.84 -2.80 0.96
CA GLY A 217 -25.17 -4.09 0.79
C GLY A 217 -25.63 -4.78 -0.51
N GLY A 218 -24.81 -4.70 -1.56
CA GLY A 218 -25.10 -5.32 -2.85
C GLY A 218 -25.10 -6.84 -2.78
N ARG A 219 -26.07 -7.49 -3.43
CA ARG A 219 -26.08 -8.94 -3.62
C ARG A 219 -24.86 -9.39 -4.46
N PRO A 220 -24.26 -10.56 -4.17
CA PRO A 220 -23.20 -11.12 -5.02
C PRO A 220 -23.74 -11.39 -6.43
N PHE A 221 -22.93 -11.12 -7.44
CA PHE A 221 -23.29 -11.39 -8.84
C PHE A 221 -23.17 -12.88 -9.17
N HIS A 222 -24.20 -13.43 -9.79
CA HIS A 222 -24.26 -14.85 -10.14
C HIS A 222 -23.69 -15.17 -11.53
N SER A 223 -23.46 -14.14 -12.35
CA SER A 223 -22.78 -14.26 -13.64
C SER A 223 -22.13 -12.95 -14.06
N PHE A 224 -21.28 -13.01 -15.09
CA PHE A 224 -20.72 -11.80 -15.68
C PHE A 224 -21.78 -10.93 -16.34
N ASP A 225 -22.82 -11.53 -16.94
CA ASP A 225 -23.93 -10.76 -17.51
C ASP A 225 -24.80 -10.10 -16.45
N ASP A 226 -24.96 -10.74 -15.29
CA ASP A 226 -25.61 -10.17 -14.10
C ASP A 226 -24.83 -8.94 -13.60
N PHE A 227 -23.51 -9.04 -13.50
CA PHE A 227 -22.63 -7.90 -13.24
C PHE A 227 -22.81 -6.79 -14.29
N LEU A 228 -22.78 -7.13 -15.58
CA LEU A 228 -22.94 -6.13 -16.64
C LEU A 228 -24.32 -5.45 -16.61
N ALA A 229 -25.37 -6.17 -16.22
CA ALA A 229 -26.74 -5.66 -16.16
C ALA A 229 -26.88 -4.52 -15.13
N SER A 230 -26.08 -4.56 -14.07
CA SER A 230 -26.04 -3.50 -13.06
C SER A 230 -25.35 -2.21 -13.57
N LEU A 231 -24.54 -2.26 -14.63
CA LEU A 231 -23.82 -1.10 -15.16
C LEU A 231 -24.65 -0.24 -16.11
N THR A 232 -24.31 1.05 -16.22
CA THR A 232 -24.87 1.95 -17.23
C THR A 232 -24.69 1.39 -18.64
N GLN A 233 -25.62 1.70 -19.55
CA GLN A 233 -25.62 1.16 -20.92
C GLN A 233 -24.29 1.43 -21.65
N GLY A 234 -23.73 2.63 -21.49
CA GLY A 234 -22.44 3.01 -22.09
C GLY A 234 -21.28 2.15 -21.55
N LYS A 235 -21.15 2.01 -20.22
CA LYS A 235 -20.09 1.22 -19.59
C LYS A 235 -20.19 -0.25 -19.96
N ARG A 236 -21.40 -0.81 -19.91
CA ARG A 236 -21.70 -2.18 -20.37
C ARG A 236 -21.32 -2.40 -21.84
N LYS A 237 -21.66 -1.48 -22.75
CA LYS A 237 -21.31 -1.57 -24.17
C LYS A 237 -19.79 -1.55 -24.37
N LYS A 238 -19.09 -0.66 -23.66
CA LYS A 238 -17.62 -0.55 -23.74
C LYS A 238 -16.93 -1.83 -23.26
N ILE A 239 -17.32 -2.37 -22.09
CA ILE A 239 -16.75 -3.62 -21.57
C ILE A 239 -17.00 -4.79 -22.52
N ARG A 240 -18.22 -4.92 -23.07
CA ARG A 240 -18.52 -5.96 -24.07
C ARG A 240 -17.66 -5.80 -25.33
N GLN A 241 -17.46 -4.57 -25.81
CA GLN A 241 -16.61 -4.30 -26.97
C GLN A 241 -15.15 -4.63 -26.71
N GLU A 242 -14.59 -4.25 -25.56
CA GLU A 242 -13.21 -4.57 -25.18
C GLU A 242 -13.01 -6.09 -25.09
N ARG A 243 -13.91 -6.80 -24.42
CA ARG A 243 -13.85 -8.27 -24.35
C ARG A 243 -13.95 -8.93 -25.73
N ARG A 244 -14.81 -8.41 -26.61
CA ARG A 244 -14.91 -8.91 -27.98
C ARG A 244 -13.61 -8.69 -28.74
N ARG A 245 -12.99 -7.51 -28.66
CA ARG A 245 -11.68 -7.25 -29.29
C ARG A 245 -10.59 -8.20 -28.81
N VAL A 246 -10.57 -8.51 -27.51
CA VAL A 246 -9.60 -9.45 -26.94
C VAL A 246 -9.84 -10.87 -27.49
N ALA A 247 -11.10 -11.31 -27.56
CA ALA A 247 -11.47 -12.60 -28.14
C ALA A 247 -11.17 -12.67 -29.66
N ASP A 248 -11.52 -11.62 -30.40
CA ASP A 248 -11.27 -11.50 -31.85
C ASP A 248 -9.75 -11.47 -32.14
N ALA A 249 -8.93 -10.99 -31.21
CA ALA A 249 -7.47 -11.04 -31.26
C ALA A 249 -6.88 -12.41 -30.89
N GLY A 250 -7.72 -13.41 -30.63
CA GLY A 250 -7.29 -14.77 -30.25
C GLY A 250 -6.72 -14.87 -28.84
N VAL A 251 -6.95 -13.87 -27.99
CA VAL A 251 -6.40 -13.83 -26.63
C VAL A 251 -7.36 -14.51 -25.66
N ARG A 252 -6.83 -15.47 -24.90
CA ARG A 252 -7.50 -16.15 -23.79
C ARG A 252 -6.80 -15.84 -22.49
N PHE A 253 -7.51 -15.98 -21.37
CA PHE A 253 -6.93 -15.81 -20.04
C PHE A 253 -7.03 -17.13 -19.28
N ARG A 254 -5.95 -17.44 -18.56
CA ARG A 254 -5.98 -18.39 -17.45
C ARG A 254 -5.54 -17.67 -16.18
N TRP A 255 -5.91 -18.25 -15.05
CA TRP A 255 -5.54 -17.73 -13.75
C TRP A 255 -5.14 -18.87 -12.82
N ALA A 256 -4.32 -18.55 -11.84
CA ALA A 256 -3.91 -19.45 -10.77
C ALA A 256 -3.79 -18.65 -9.47
N ARG A 257 -4.12 -19.29 -8.33
CA ARG A 257 -4.06 -18.68 -7.01
C ARG A 257 -3.19 -19.53 -6.11
N GLY A 258 -2.47 -18.89 -5.18
CA GLY A 258 -1.84 -19.66 -4.12
C GLY A 258 -0.79 -20.62 -4.65
N THR A 259 -0.85 -21.84 -4.14
CA THR A 259 0.01 -22.95 -4.53
C THR A 259 -0.26 -23.49 -5.93
N ASP A 260 -1.36 -23.08 -6.58
CA ASP A 260 -1.66 -23.49 -7.96
C ASP A 260 -0.81 -22.69 -8.99
N ILE A 261 -0.16 -21.61 -8.56
CA ILE A 261 0.73 -20.83 -9.41
C ILE A 261 2.02 -21.63 -9.62
N SER A 262 2.22 -22.13 -10.84
CA SER A 262 3.39 -22.94 -11.18
C SER A 262 4.70 -22.12 -11.16
N ALA A 263 5.84 -22.79 -10.99
CA ALA A 263 7.14 -22.13 -11.08
C ALA A 263 7.36 -21.46 -12.45
N SER A 264 6.91 -22.09 -13.54
CA SER A 264 6.96 -21.51 -14.88
C SER A 264 6.10 -20.24 -15.02
N ASP A 265 5.01 -20.15 -14.27
CA ASP A 265 4.15 -18.96 -14.27
C ASP A 265 4.79 -17.80 -13.51
N TRP A 266 5.43 -18.09 -12.38
CA TRP A 266 6.26 -17.11 -11.66
C TRP A 266 7.42 -16.60 -12.53
N ASP A 267 8.08 -17.49 -13.27
CA ASP A 267 9.15 -17.11 -14.20
C ASP A 267 8.63 -16.24 -15.35
N PHE A 268 7.49 -16.61 -15.93
CA PHE A 268 6.87 -15.81 -16.97
C PHE A 268 6.48 -14.42 -16.45
N PHE A 269 5.85 -14.36 -15.27
CA PHE A 269 5.48 -13.11 -14.62
C PHE A 269 6.71 -12.21 -14.37
N TYR A 270 7.79 -12.76 -13.81
CA TYR A 270 8.98 -11.96 -13.54
C TYR A 270 9.58 -11.38 -14.81
N ARG A 271 9.61 -12.13 -15.93
CA ARG A 271 10.05 -11.58 -17.22
C ARG A 271 9.17 -10.41 -17.68
N CYS A 272 7.85 -10.52 -17.57
CA CYS A 272 6.94 -9.42 -17.90
C CYS A 272 7.17 -8.19 -17.00
N TYR A 273 7.33 -8.42 -15.69
CA TYR A 273 7.62 -7.38 -14.72
C TYR A 273 8.94 -6.66 -15.03
N GLU A 274 10.03 -7.40 -15.23
CA GLU A 274 11.35 -6.85 -15.54
C GLU A 274 11.36 -6.09 -16.87
N HIS A 275 10.76 -6.64 -17.93
CA HIS A 275 10.64 -5.95 -19.21
C HIS A 275 9.91 -4.61 -19.09
N THR A 276 8.84 -4.55 -18.29
CA THR A 276 8.10 -3.28 -18.07
C THR A 276 9.02 -2.21 -17.48
N TYR A 277 9.93 -2.57 -16.57
CA TYR A 277 10.90 -1.62 -15.99
C TYR A 277 11.95 -1.19 -17.01
N LEU A 278 12.52 -2.16 -17.73
CA LEU A 278 13.57 -1.90 -18.73
C LEU A 278 13.06 -1.04 -19.90
N GLU A 279 11.81 -1.22 -20.34
CA GLU A 279 11.18 -0.37 -21.36
C GLU A 279 11.07 1.11 -20.92
N HIS A 280 11.01 1.36 -19.62
CA HIS A 280 10.98 2.71 -19.03
C HIS A 280 12.36 3.17 -18.55
N GLY A 281 13.44 2.44 -18.87
CA GLY A 281 14.82 2.80 -18.55
C GLY A 281 15.18 2.72 -17.05
N ASN A 282 14.36 2.06 -16.23
CA ASN A 282 14.60 1.89 -14.80
C ASN A 282 14.86 0.41 -14.49
N PRO A 283 15.70 0.09 -13.49
CA PRO A 283 15.79 -1.28 -12.99
C PRO A 283 14.53 -1.63 -12.15
N PRO A 284 14.15 -2.92 -12.09
CA PRO A 284 13.07 -3.37 -11.22
C PRO A 284 13.37 -3.12 -9.74
N TYR A 285 12.35 -2.74 -8.97
CA TYR A 285 12.46 -2.61 -7.50
C TYR A 285 12.47 -3.96 -6.78
N LEU A 286 11.60 -4.89 -7.22
CA LEU A 286 11.43 -6.21 -6.64
C LEU A 286 12.26 -7.23 -7.42
N THR A 287 13.13 -7.98 -6.74
CA THR A 287 14.02 -8.93 -7.41
C THR A 287 13.31 -10.25 -7.70
N ARG A 288 13.90 -11.10 -8.55
CA ARG A 288 13.38 -12.46 -8.77
C ARG A 288 13.35 -13.28 -7.48
N ASP A 289 14.34 -13.09 -6.60
CA ASP A 289 14.41 -13.77 -5.30
C ASP A 289 13.25 -13.37 -4.38
N PHE A 290 12.84 -12.09 -4.40
CA PHE A 290 11.65 -11.63 -3.68
C PHE A 290 10.40 -12.45 -4.07
N PHE A 291 10.13 -12.60 -5.37
CA PHE A 291 8.96 -13.34 -5.84
C PHE A 291 9.06 -14.84 -5.57
N ALA A 292 10.26 -15.43 -5.62
CA ALA A 292 10.48 -16.82 -5.23
C ALA A 292 10.13 -17.04 -3.74
N ARG A 293 10.51 -16.11 -2.86
CA ARG A 293 10.13 -16.14 -1.43
C ARG A 293 8.62 -15.96 -1.24
N MET A 294 7.98 -15.10 -2.03
CA MET A 294 6.52 -14.92 -1.99
C MET A 294 5.77 -16.19 -2.37
N ALA A 295 6.24 -16.91 -3.39
CA ALA A 295 5.71 -18.21 -3.76
C ALA A 295 5.87 -19.26 -2.65
N ALA A 296 7.00 -19.23 -1.91
CA ALA A 296 7.31 -20.22 -0.88
C ALA A 296 6.62 -19.94 0.47
N HIS A 297 6.61 -18.69 0.92
CA HIS A 297 6.27 -18.32 2.29
C HIS A 297 4.92 -17.61 2.43
N LEU A 298 4.41 -17.01 1.35
CA LEU A 298 3.12 -16.32 1.36
C LEU A 298 2.27 -16.63 0.11
N PRO A 299 2.16 -17.89 -0.35
CA PRO A 299 1.52 -18.20 -1.62
C PRO A 299 0.06 -17.72 -1.66
N GLN A 300 -0.68 -17.87 -0.56
CA GLN A 300 -2.11 -17.59 -0.51
C GLN A 300 -2.49 -16.12 -0.71
N ALA A 301 -1.51 -15.22 -0.59
CA ALA A 301 -1.69 -13.80 -0.83
C ALA A 301 -1.70 -13.44 -2.32
N TRP A 302 -1.52 -14.39 -3.25
CA TRP A 302 -1.30 -14.08 -4.66
C TRP A 302 -2.33 -14.72 -5.59
N LEU A 303 -2.82 -13.91 -6.53
CA LEU A 303 -3.63 -14.31 -7.69
C LEU A 303 -2.92 -13.83 -8.96
N LEU A 304 -2.60 -14.77 -9.84
CA LEU A 304 -1.92 -14.49 -11.10
C LEU A 304 -2.87 -14.70 -12.28
N PHE A 305 -2.94 -13.73 -13.17
CA PHE A 305 -3.56 -13.85 -14.49
C PHE A 305 -2.49 -13.92 -15.57
N ILE A 306 -2.67 -14.83 -16.52
CA ILE A 306 -1.84 -14.93 -17.73
C ILE A 306 -2.74 -14.84 -18.96
N ALA A 307 -2.42 -13.89 -19.83
CA ALA A 307 -3.01 -13.76 -21.15
C ALA A 307 -2.20 -14.60 -22.15
N GLU A 308 -2.90 -15.39 -22.95
CA GLU A 308 -2.31 -16.30 -23.93
C GLU A 308 -2.87 -16.03 -25.33
N ARG A 309 -2.03 -16.14 -26.36
CA ARG A 309 -2.43 -16.13 -27.77
C ARG A 309 -1.80 -17.33 -28.44
N ASP A 310 -2.60 -18.12 -29.17
CA ASP A 310 -2.14 -19.37 -29.82
C ASP A 310 -1.43 -20.33 -28.84
N GLY A 311 -1.89 -20.38 -27.59
CA GLY A 311 -1.31 -21.21 -26.52
C GLY A 311 0.00 -20.67 -25.92
N HIS A 312 0.48 -19.51 -26.37
CA HIS A 312 1.70 -18.88 -25.86
C HIS A 312 1.36 -17.73 -24.90
N PRO A 313 1.99 -17.66 -23.72
CA PRO A 313 1.77 -16.57 -22.79
C PRO A 313 2.38 -15.26 -23.32
N ILE A 314 1.61 -14.17 -23.29
CA ILE A 314 1.99 -12.86 -23.86
C ILE A 314 1.97 -11.70 -22.85
N ALA A 315 1.22 -11.83 -21.76
CA ALA A 315 1.17 -10.83 -20.70
C ALA A 315 0.71 -11.47 -19.39
N SER A 316 1.07 -10.85 -18.26
CA SER A 316 0.66 -11.31 -16.93
C SER A 316 0.26 -10.14 -16.03
N SER A 317 -0.58 -10.42 -15.05
CA SER A 317 -0.90 -9.49 -13.96
C SER A 317 -0.93 -10.25 -12.63
N LEU A 318 -0.18 -9.78 -11.65
CA LEU A 318 -0.12 -10.33 -10.30
C LEU A 318 -0.89 -9.42 -9.36
N ILE A 319 -1.80 -10.02 -8.58
CA ILE A 319 -2.68 -9.32 -7.66
C ILE A 319 -2.43 -9.88 -6.26
N ALA A 320 -2.16 -9.00 -5.31
CA ALA A 320 -2.18 -9.36 -3.91
C ALA A 320 -3.62 -9.39 -3.41
N ILE A 321 -3.97 -10.42 -2.64
CA ILE A 321 -5.30 -10.62 -2.09
C ILE A 321 -5.24 -10.72 -0.56
N SER A 322 -6.27 -10.20 0.09
CA SER A 322 -6.48 -10.28 1.53
C SER A 322 -7.91 -10.73 1.81
N ASP A 323 -8.10 -11.48 2.89
CA ASP A 323 -9.43 -11.88 3.35
C ASP A 323 -10.21 -10.70 3.97
N HIS A 324 -9.51 -9.58 4.23
CA HIS A 324 -10.09 -8.32 4.69
C HIS A 324 -10.31 -7.37 3.52
N PRO A 325 -11.47 -6.67 3.46
CA PRO A 325 -11.74 -5.71 2.42
C PRO A 325 -10.71 -4.58 2.45
N SER A 326 -10.12 -4.26 1.29
CA SER A 326 -9.41 -3.01 1.11
C SER A 326 -10.43 -1.89 1.07
N SER A 327 -10.74 -1.26 2.21
CA SER A 327 -11.68 -0.14 2.22
C SER A 327 -11.08 1.08 2.88
N GLY A 328 -10.83 2.11 2.06
CA GLY A 328 -10.76 3.51 2.51
C GLY A 328 -12.17 4.08 2.75
N SER A 329 -13.02 3.34 3.45
CA SER A 329 -14.32 3.84 3.92
C SER A 329 -14.41 3.59 5.41
N ALA A 330 -14.30 4.68 6.17
CA ALA A 330 -14.49 4.72 7.61
C ALA A 330 -15.78 3.98 8.02
N PRO A 331 -15.80 3.29 9.17
CA PRO A 331 -17.03 2.78 9.73
C PRO A 331 -17.94 3.95 10.09
N SER A 332 -19.20 3.90 9.64
CA SER A 332 -20.25 4.80 10.12
C SER A 332 -20.48 4.53 11.61
N GLU A 333 -20.12 5.49 12.46
CA GLU A 333 -20.53 5.48 13.86
C GLU A 333 -22.06 5.52 13.97
N SER A 334 -22.56 4.72 14.92
CA SER A 334 -23.96 4.46 15.26
C SER A 334 -24.67 5.64 15.93
#